data_AF-A0A7C3MB79-F1
#
_entry.id   AF-A0A7C3MB79-F1
#
_cell.length_a   1.000
_cell.length_b   1.000
_cell.length_c   1.000
_cell.angle_alpha   90.00
_cell.angle_beta   90.00
_cell.angle_gamma   90.00
#
_symmetry.space_group_name_H-M   'P 1'
#
loop_
_entity.id
_entity.type
_entity.pdbx_description
1 polymer ?
#
loop_
_entity_poly.entity_id
_entity_poly.type
_entity_poly.pdbx_seq_one_letter_code
_entity_poly.pdbx_strand_id
1 'polypeptide(L)'
;MFEEIVCEIRRFVNKKSEDGLIDVRNYHEFPSWERGKDVILRGELAYELGKQGSALLLTWGEAENRIYLPRKNGGEWLAVIIISEAEIGDSYECFRAMRDAFYSLNLRGVTIRSLPSQMRVWLRVGVDASRRGFSLGVFGRAIIESMNSLDFIRATDVILLTSREEIENLKEQFSKGKKITEALIKMHEENVLNCEECDYSDVCSEIPELRRIRERMRKEKG
;
A
#
# COMPACT_ATOMS: atom_id res chain seq x y z
N MET A 1 13.78 8.49 2.14
CA MET A 1 12.65 8.72 1.20
C MET A 1 11.28 8.79 1.87
N PHE A 2 10.83 7.76 2.58
CA PHE A 2 9.48 7.71 3.18
C PHE A 2 9.47 7.89 4.70
N GLU A 3 10.60 8.25 5.33
CA GLU A 3 10.76 8.21 6.78
C GLU A 3 9.74 9.11 7.51
N GLU A 4 9.53 10.34 7.03
CA GLU A 4 8.54 11.26 7.62
C GLU A 4 7.12 10.68 7.50
N ILE A 5 6.74 10.20 6.32
CA ILE A 5 5.41 9.62 6.07
C ILE A 5 5.17 8.42 6.97
N VAL A 6 6.15 7.52 7.05
CA VAL A 6 6.07 6.32 7.91
C VAL A 6 5.99 6.72 9.38
N CYS A 7 6.78 7.69 9.84
CA CYS A 7 6.76 8.16 11.22
C CYS A 7 5.37 8.72 11.62
N GLU A 8 4.78 9.55 10.75
CA GLU A 8 3.44 10.12 10.97
C GLU A 8 2.35 9.03 11.01
N ILE A 9 2.38 8.09 10.05
CA ILE A 9 1.44 6.96 10.00
C ILE A 9 1.57 6.11 11.26
N ARG A 10 2.79 5.79 11.69
CA ARG A 10 3.06 5.01 12.91
C ARG A 10 2.51 5.71 14.14
N ARG A 11 2.74 7.02 14.28
CA ARG A 11 2.20 7.80 15.39
C ARG A 11 0.68 7.76 15.42
N PHE A 12 0.05 7.90 14.27
CA PHE A 12 -1.41 7.82 14.13
C PHE A 12 -1.95 6.44 14.56
N VAL A 13 -1.42 5.35 14.02
CA VAL A 13 -1.94 4.00 14.32
C VAL A 13 -1.63 3.55 15.75
N ASN A 14 -0.47 3.93 16.30
CA ASN A 14 -0.12 3.59 17.68
C ASN A 14 -1.06 4.28 18.66
N LYS A 15 -1.35 5.57 18.47
CA LYS A 15 -2.34 6.28 19.28
C LYS A 15 -3.72 5.63 19.20
N LYS A 16 -4.18 5.29 18.00
CA LYS A 16 -5.46 4.59 17.80
C LYS A 16 -5.47 3.18 18.43
N SER A 17 -4.33 2.51 18.48
CA SER A 17 -4.16 1.22 19.17
C SER A 17 -4.26 1.39 20.69
N GLU A 18 -3.63 2.42 21.25
CA GLU A 18 -3.74 2.78 22.68
C GLU A 18 -5.19 3.12 23.06
N ASP A 19 -5.90 3.82 22.18
CA ASP A 19 -7.34 4.11 22.32
C ASP A 19 -8.24 2.87 22.10
N GLY A 20 -7.68 1.72 21.74
CA GLY A 20 -8.40 0.46 21.53
C GLY A 20 -9.27 0.45 20.26
N LEU A 21 -8.99 1.33 19.30
CA LEU A 21 -9.69 1.48 18.02
C LEU A 21 -9.07 0.64 16.91
N ILE A 22 -7.75 0.39 16.99
CA ILE A 22 -7.01 -0.50 16.11
C ILE A 22 -6.54 -1.72 16.91
N ASP A 23 -6.74 -2.90 16.35
CA ASP A 23 -6.16 -4.15 16.85
C ASP A 23 -4.89 -4.48 16.05
N VAL A 24 -3.81 -4.79 16.75
CA VAL A 24 -2.50 -5.10 16.15
C VAL A 24 -2.22 -6.57 16.35
N ARG A 25 -2.14 -7.31 15.25
CA ARG A 25 -2.01 -8.77 15.25
C ARG A 25 -0.81 -9.23 14.46
N ASN A 26 -0.22 -10.34 14.87
CA ASN A 26 0.79 -11.00 14.05
C ASN A 26 0.09 -11.66 12.84
N TYR A 27 0.70 -11.56 11.67
CA TYR A 27 0.09 -12.09 10.44
C TYR A 27 -0.15 -13.61 10.49
N HIS A 28 0.63 -14.37 11.26
CA HIS A 28 0.46 -15.82 11.42
C HIS A 28 -0.86 -16.21 12.12
N GLU A 29 -1.53 -15.27 12.80
CA GLU A 29 -2.79 -15.52 13.48
C GLU A 29 -3.99 -15.66 12.54
N PHE A 30 -3.84 -15.22 11.28
CA PHE A 30 -4.86 -15.40 10.24
C PHE A 30 -4.49 -16.58 9.35
N PRO A 31 -5.43 -17.38 8.84
CA PRO A 31 -5.08 -18.49 7.93
C PRO A 31 -4.58 -17.97 6.58
N SER A 32 -3.68 -18.73 5.92
CA SER A 32 -3.42 -18.52 4.49
C SER A 32 -4.70 -18.76 3.69
N TRP A 33 -4.82 -18.06 2.56
CA TRP A 33 -5.99 -18.16 1.70
C TRP A 33 -5.64 -18.74 0.34
N GLU A 34 -6.59 -19.48 -0.22
CA GLU A 34 -6.46 -20.10 -1.52
C GLU A 34 -6.31 -19.04 -2.62
N ARG A 35 -5.34 -19.23 -3.51
CA ARG A 35 -5.12 -18.34 -4.66
C ARG A 35 -6.12 -18.68 -5.78
N GLY A 36 -6.68 -17.67 -6.42
CA GLY A 36 -7.66 -17.86 -7.49
C GLY A 36 -8.10 -16.55 -8.14
N LYS A 37 -8.40 -16.60 -9.43
CA LYS A 37 -8.93 -15.46 -10.20
C LYS A 37 -10.43 -15.65 -10.38
N ASP A 38 -11.21 -15.05 -9.48
CA ASP A 38 -12.66 -15.09 -9.55
C ASP A 38 -13.23 -13.69 -9.85
N VAL A 39 -14.27 -13.66 -10.68
CA VAL A 39 -15.07 -12.46 -10.94
C VAL A 39 -16.37 -12.59 -10.17
N ILE A 40 -16.56 -11.74 -9.16
CA ILE A 40 -17.76 -11.78 -8.32
C ILE A 40 -18.86 -10.95 -8.97
N LEU A 41 -20.01 -11.56 -9.24
CA LEU A 41 -21.20 -10.85 -9.74
C LEU A 41 -21.95 -10.15 -8.60
N ARG A 42 -22.83 -9.21 -8.93
CA ARG A 42 -23.53 -8.39 -7.92
C ARG A 42 -24.39 -9.24 -6.96
N GLY A 43 -25.00 -10.31 -7.46
CA GLY A 43 -25.83 -11.22 -6.65
C GLY A 43 -25.05 -12.14 -5.71
N GLU A 44 -23.72 -12.20 -5.86
CA GLU A 44 -22.84 -13.09 -5.09
C GLU A 44 -22.00 -12.31 -4.06
N LEU A 45 -22.21 -10.99 -3.96
CA LEU A 45 -21.42 -10.10 -3.12
C LEU A 45 -21.87 -10.18 -1.65
N ALA A 46 -20.94 -10.44 -0.74
CA ALA A 46 -21.15 -10.27 0.70
C ALA A 46 -21.02 -8.80 1.09
N TYR A 47 -19.91 -8.19 0.71
CA TYR A 47 -19.59 -6.79 0.99
C TYR A 47 -18.54 -6.25 0.01
N GLU A 48 -18.45 -4.92 -0.07
CA GLU A 48 -17.45 -4.21 -0.84
C GLU A 48 -16.82 -3.07 -0.03
N LEU A 49 -15.52 -2.84 -0.23
CA LEU A 49 -14.74 -1.82 0.46
C LEU A 49 -13.90 -1.04 -0.56
N GLY A 50 -13.87 0.28 -0.43
CA GLY A 50 -13.07 1.17 -1.28
C GLY A 50 -13.79 1.74 -2.52
N LYS A 51 -15.10 1.47 -2.64
CA LYS A 51 -15.91 1.99 -3.76
C LYS A 51 -16.20 3.47 -3.62
N GLN A 52 -16.65 3.91 -2.44
CA GLN A 52 -16.93 5.33 -2.17
C GLN A 52 -15.66 6.16 -2.01
N GLY A 53 -14.63 5.55 -1.45
CA GLY A 53 -13.33 6.18 -1.31
C GLY A 53 -12.28 5.17 -0.91
N SER A 54 -11.13 5.25 -1.57
CA SER A 54 -10.02 4.35 -1.31
C SER A 54 -8.68 5.02 -1.45
N ALA A 55 -7.71 4.48 -0.74
CA ALA A 55 -6.31 4.87 -0.83
C ALA A 55 -5.42 3.62 -0.74
N LEU A 56 -4.36 3.61 -1.53
CA LEU A 56 -3.29 2.62 -1.49
C LEU A 56 -1.99 3.38 -1.30
N LEU A 57 -1.16 2.94 -0.37
CA LEU A 57 0.16 3.50 -0.17
C LEU A 57 1.18 2.37 0.00
N LEU A 58 2.20 2.37 -0.85
CA LEU A 58 3.34 1.47 -0.78
C LEU A 58 4.53 2.30 -0.30
N THR A 59 5.08 1.97 0.87
CA THR A 59 6.27 2.61 1.42
C THR A 59 7.24 1.57 1.97
N TRP A 60 8.44 2.02 2.32
CA TRP A 60 9.41 1.24 3.05
C TRP A 60 9.87 1.96 4.32
N GLY A 61 10.24 1.18 5.33
CA GLY A 61 10.61 1.60 6.68
C GLY A 61 10.62 0.40 7.62
N GLU A 62 10.85 0.62 8.92
CA GLU A 62 10.83 -0.46 9.91
C GLU A 62 9.48 -1.20 9.92
N ALA A 63 9.51 -2.53 9.94
CA ALA A 63 8.34 -3.41 9.89
C ALA A 63 8.60 -4.73 10.65
N GLU A 64 7.54 -5.39 11.09
CA GLU A 64 7.63 -6.58 11.97
C GLU A 64 6.64 -7.71 11.62
N ASN A 65 6.04 -7.68 10.43
CA ASN A 65 5.00 -8.64 10.00
C ASN A 65 3.70 -8.53 10.82
N ARG A 66 3.30 -7.29 11.11
CA ARG A 66 2.10 -6.94 11.86
C ARG A 66 0.98 -6.48 10.93
N ILE A 67 -0.24 -6.85 11.28
CA ILE A 67 -1.46 -6.36 10.63
C ILE A 67 -2.20 -5.47 11.62
N TYR A 68 -2.46 -4.24 11.21
CA TYR A 68 -3.24 -3.26 11.95
C TYR A 68 -4.66 -3.26 11.38
N LEU A 69 -5.62 -3.71 12.18
CA LEU A 69 -7.01 -3.88 11.78
C LEU A 69 -7.91 -2.90 12.52
N PRO A 70 -8.92 -2.34 11.84
CA PRO A 70 -9.90 -1.52 12.52
C PRO A 70 -10.80 -2.45 13.36
N ARG A 71 -11.04 -2.10 14.63
CA ARG A 71 -11.88 -2.92 15.51
C ARG A 71 -13.34 -2.97 15.08
N LYS A 72 -13.78 -1.95 14.34
CA LYS A 72 -15.09 -1.89 13.67
C LYS A 72 -14.87 -1.61 12.18
N ASN A 73 -15.55 -2.38 11.33
CA ASN A 73 -15.54 -2.11 9.89
C ASN A 73 -16.37 -0.84 9.60
N GLY A 74 -15.70 0.21 9.14
CA GLY A 74 -16.25 1.55 8.87
C GLY A 74 -16.98 1.71 7.53
N GLY A 75 -17.83 0.76 7.13
CA GLY A 75 -18.63 0.92 5.89
C GLY A 75 -17.83 0.73 4.61
N GLU A 76 -18.13 1.48 3.54
CA GLU A 76 -17.67 1.22 2.15
C GLU A 76 -16.29 1.84 1.78
N TRP A 77 -15.51 2.33 2.76
CA TRP A 77 -14.19 2.94 2.56
C TRP A 77 -13.05 1.94 2.77
N LEU A 78 -11.90 2.17 2.14
CA LEU A 78 -10.71 1.32 2.30
C LEU A 78 -9.41 2.06 2.08
N ALA A 79 -8.57 2.13 3.11
CA ALA A 79 -7.15 2.42 2.95
C ALA A 79 -6.32 1.17 3.21
N VAL A 80 -5.36 0.92 2.33
CA VAL A 80 -4.34 -0.11 2.48
C VAL A 80 -2.99 0.59 2.47
N ILE A 81 -2.30 0.57 3.59
CA ILE A 81 -0.93 1.10 3.71
C ILE A 81 -0.02 -0.09 3.96
N ILE A 82 1.05 -0.19 3.16
CA ILE A 82 2.03 -1.26 3.21
C ILE A 82 3.37 -0.62 3.52
N ILE A 83 3.97 -1.02 4.65
CA ILE A 83 5.29 -0.56 5.09
C ILE A 83 6.21 -1.79 5.07
N SER A 84 7.17 -1.82 4.15
CA SER A 84 8.12 -2.93 4.05
C SER A 84 9.51 -2.54 4.55
N GLU A 85 10.08 -3.36 5.43
CA GLU A 85 11.49 -3.28 5.79
C GLU A 85 12.29 -3.91 4.66
N ALA A 86 13.08 -3.10 3.96
CA ALA A 86 13.68 -3.48 2.69
C ALA A 86 15.11 -2.94 2.53
N GLU A 87 15.96 -3.74 1.90
CA GLU A 87 17.29 -3.33 1.47
C GLU A 87 17.17 -2.69 0.08
N ILE A 88 16.93 -1.37 0.06
CA ILE A 88 16.64 -0.63 -1.18
C ILE A 88 17.93 -0.39 -1.98
N GLY A 89 18.05 -1.10 -3.10
CA GLY A 89 19.04 -0.84 -4.14
C GLY A 89 18.56 0.28 -5.09
N ASP A 90 17.97 -0.12 -6.22
CA ASP A 90 17.30 0.82 -7.10
C ASP A 90 15.86 1.07 -6.64
N SER A 91 15.58 2.28 -6.15
CA SER A 91 14.29 2.61 -5.56
C SER A 91 13.11 2.44 -6.51
N TYR A 92 13.29 2.65 -7.83
CA TYR A 92 12.21 2.50 -8.79
C TYR A 92 11.97 1.03 -9.11
N GLU A 93 13.02 0.23 -9.30
CA GLU A 93 12.87 -1.22 -9.49
C GLU A 93 12.26 -1.90 -8.25
N CYS A 94 12.70 -1.51 -7.04
CA CYS A 94 12.09 -1.97 -5.79
C CYS A 94 10.61 -1.58 -5.69
N PHE A 95 10.28 -0.31 -5.99
CA PHE A 95 8.89 0.15 -6.00
C PHE A 95 8.05 -0.63 -7.01
N ARG A 96 8.56 -0.83 -8.24
CA ARG A 96 7.88 -1.59 -9.30
C ARG A 96 7.62 -3.03 -8.84
N ALA A 97 8.60 -3.70 -8.25
CA ALA A 97 8.47 -5.06 -7.77
C ALA A 97 7.41 -5.18 -6.65
N MET A 98 7.40 -4.28 -5.66
CA MET A 98 6.37 -4.22 -4.62
C MET A 98 4.98 -4.01 -5.22
N ARG A 99 4.88 -3.04 -6.14
CA ARG A 99 3.65 -2.70 -6.83
C ARG A 99 3.09 -3.91 -7.60
N ASP A 100 3.93 -4.59 -8.37
CA ASP A 100 3.54 -5.73 -9.18
C ASP A 100 3.17 -6.94 -8.29
N ALA A 101 3.89 -7.15 -7.17
CA ALA A 101 3.53 -8.14 -6.17
C ALA A 101 2.11 -7.91 -5.63
N PHE A 102 1.77 -6.68 -5.21
CA PHE A 102 0.42 -6.35 -4.76
C PHE A 102 -0.64 -6.57 -5.85
N TYR A 103 -0.37 -6.21 -7.10
CA TYR A 103 -1.34 -6.37 -8.20
C TYR A 103 -1.50 -7.79 -8.69
N SER A 104 -0.50 -8.63 -8.45
CA SER A 104 -0.58 -10.06 -8.72
C SER A 104 -1.40 -10.83 -7.67
N LEU A 105 -1.84 -10.17 -6.59
CA LEU A 105 -2.68 -10.79 -5.57
C LEU A 105 -4.01 -11.27 -6.16
N ASN A 106 -4.17 -12.58 -6.17
CA ASN A 106 -5.39 -13.26 -6.60
C ASN A 106 -5.83 -14.19 -5.47
N LEU A 107 -7.04 -13.98 -4.96
CA LEU A 107 -7.59 -14.68 -3.80
C LEU A 107 -8.95 -15.25 -4.17
N ARG A 108 -9.17 -16.54 -3.92
CA ARG A 108 -10.40 -17.23 -4.30
C ARG A 108 -11.62 -16.59 -3.63
N GLY A 109 -12.66 -16.32 -4.42
CA GLY A 109 -13.90 -15.65 -4.01
C GLY A 109 -13.74 -14.18 -3.63
N VAL A 110 -12.64 -13.54 -4.05
CA VAL A 110 -12.33 -12.13 -3.78
C VAL A 110 -11.85 -11.47 -5.08
N THR A 111 -12.43 -10.32 -5.42
CA THR A 111 -11.96 -9.49 -6.54
C THR A 111 -11.26 -8.26 -5.96
N ILE A 112 -9.96 -8.11 -6.27
CA ILE A 112 -9.18 -6.92 -5.96
C ILE A 112 -9.05 -6.12 -7.25
N ARG A 113 -9.52 -4.88 -7.24
CA ARG A 113 -9.31 -3.90 -8.31
C ARG A 113 -8.39 -2.82 -7.79
N SER A 114 -7.14 -2.83 -8.22
CA SER A 114 -6.21 -1.75 -7.99
C SER A 114 -6.14 -0.83 -9.21
N LEU A 115 -6.08 0.47 -8.98
CA LEU A 115 -5.77 1.47 -10.01
C LEU A 115 -4.43 2.09 -9.64
N PRO A 116 -3.32 1.57 -10.20
CA PRO A 116 -1.97 1.89 -9.75
C PRO A 116 -1.62 3.37 -9.85
N SER A 117 -1.92 3.95 -11.01
CA SER A 117 -1.72 5.36 -11.30
C SER A 117 -2.56 6.28 -10.41
N GLN A 118 -3.64 5.76 -9.82
CA GLN A 118 -4.51 6.53 -8.95
C GLN A 118 -4.26 6.26 -7.46
N MET A 119 -3.41 5.29 -7.11
CA MET A 119 -3.21 4.84 -5.74
C MET A 119 -4.54 4.48 -5.06
N ARG A 120 -5.37 3.70 -5.76
CA ARG A 120 -6.69 3.26 -5.29
C ARG A 120 -6.81 1.75 -5.29
N VAL A 121 -7.61 1.25 -4.35
CA VAL A 121 -7.92 -0.17 -4.20
C VAL A 121 -9.40 -0.35 -3.90
N TRP A 122 -10.02 -1.29 -4.58
CA TRP A 122 -11.40 -1.70 -4.35
C TRP A 122 -11.44 -3.21 -4.16
N LEU A 123 -11.89 -3.62 -2.98
CA LEU A 123 -12.04 -5.01 -2.57
C LEU A 123 -13.52 -5.40 -2.65
N ARG A 124 -13.81 -6.49 -3.35
CA ARG A 124 -15.13 -7.13 -3.38
C ARG A 124 -15.00 -8.55 -2.86
N VAL A 125 -15.85 -8.93 -1.91
CA VAL A 125 -15.80 -10.24 -1.27
C VAL A 125 -17.10 -10.98 -1.52
N GLY A 126 -17.00 -12.22 -2.00
CA GLY A 126 -18.15 -13.07 -2.28
C GLY A 126 -18.76 -13.67 -1.01
N VAL A 127 -20.04 -14.03 -1.06
CA VAL A 127 -20.77 -14.69 0.05
C VAL A 127 -20.06 -15.96 0.50
N ASP A 128 -19.58 -16.79 -0.43
CA ASP A 128 -18.90 -18.04 -0.10
C ASP A 128 -17.55 -17.82 0.55
N ALA A 129 -16.77 -16.84 0.08
CA ALA A 129 -15.50 -16.47 0.72
C ALA A 129 -15.72 -15.94 2.14
N SER A 130 -16.71 -15.07 2.32
CA SER A 130 -17.09 -14.56 3.64
C SER A 130 -17.51 -15.68 4.60
N ARG A 131 -18.31 -16.65 4.12
CA ARG A 131 -18.74 -17.81 4.93
C ARG A 131 -17.59 -18.74 5.29
N ARG A 132 -16.61 -18.88 4.41
CA ARG A 132 -15.36 -19.65 4.64
C ARG A 132 -14.36 -18.94 5.55
N GLY A 133 -14.67 -17.73 6.03
CA GLY A 133 -13.84 -17.00 6.99
C GLY A 133 -12.89 -15.98 6.38
N PHE A 134 -13.10 -15.55 5.13
CA PHE A 134 -12.33 -14.44 4.57
C PHE A 134 -12.56 -13.15 5.37
N SER A 135 -11.48 -12.50 5.79
CA SER A 135 -11.51 -11.28 6.59
C SER A 135 -10.40 -10.31 6.12
N LEU A 136 -10.44 -9.07 6.62
CA LEU A 136 -9.37 -8.10 6.39
C LEU A 136 -8.02 -8.57 6.93
N GLY A 137 -7.99 -9.36 8.01
CA GLY A 137 -6.75 -9.96 8.50
C GLY A 137 -6.19 -11.03 7.54
N VAL A 138 -7.07 -11.83 6.92
CA VAL A 138 -6.68 -12.76 5.85
C VAL A 138 -6.13 -11.99 4.63
N PHE A 139 -6.76 -10.87 4.27
CA PHE A 139 -6.26 -10.00 3.21
C PHE A 139 -4.88 -9.41 3.55
N GLY A 140 -4.70 -8.90 4.77
CA GLY A 140 -3.43 -8.39 5.27
C GLY A 140 -2.33 -9.46 5.25
N ARG A 141 -2.63 -10.69 5.70
CA ARG A 141 -1.69 -11.82 5.61
C ARG A 141 -1.28 -12.10 4.16
N ALA A 142 -2.25 -12.14 3.24
CA ALA A 142 -1.95 -12.39 1.83
C ALA A 142 -1.04 -11.33 1.21
N ILE A 143 -1.19 -10.06 1.63
CA ILE A 143 -0.30 -8.96 1.24
C ILE A 143 1.11 -9.19 1.81
N ILE A 144 1.24 -9.49 3.10
CA ILE A 144 2.53 -9.73 3.77
C ILE A 144 3.27 -10.89 3.11
N GLU A 145 2.59 -12.02 2.87
CA GLU A 145 3.16 -13.17 2.17
C GLU A 145 3.66 -12.80 0.77
N SER A 146 2.94 -11.92 0.06
CA SER A 146 3.33 -11.48 -1.27
C SER A 146 4.52 -10.53 -1.25
N MET A 147 4.57 -9.59 -0.29
CA MET A 147 5.70 -8.66 -0.18
C MET A 147 6.96 -9.40 0.28
N ASN A 148 6.86 -10.24 1.30
CA ASN A 148 7.98 -11.01 1.82
C ASN A 148 8.48 -12.10 0.86
N SER A 149 7.80 -12.33 -0.28
CA SER A 149 8.32 -13.17 -1.36
C SER A 149 9.37 -12.47 -2.24
N LEU A 150 9.55 -11.15 -2.06
CA LEU A 150 10.57 -10.36 -2.74
C LEU A 150 11.88 -10.44 -1.93
N ASP A 151 12.97 -10.86 -2.57
CA ASP A 151 14.26 -11.16 -1.90
C ASP A 151 14.86 -9.98 -1.11
N PHE A 152 14.51 -8.75 -1.48
CA PHE A 152 15.00 -7.53 -0.84
C PHE A 152 14.12 -7.05 0.34
N ILE A 153 13.01 -7.75 0.65
CA ILE A 153 12.09 -7.43 1.74
C ILE A 153 12.28 -8.40 2.90
N ARG A 154 12.57 -7.86 4.09
CA ARG A 154 12.77 -8.61 5.33
C ARG A 154 11.47 -8.83 6.10
N ALA A 155 10.64 -7.81 6.16
CA ALA A 155 9.37 -7.82 6.88
C ALA A 155 8.41 -6.81 6.28
N THR A 156 7.11 -7.01 6.48
CA THR A 156 6.07 -6.11 5.97
C THR A 156 4.96 -5.93 6.99
N ASP A 157 4.66 -4.68 7.34
CA ASP A 157 3.46 -4.34 8.09
C ASP A 157 2.37 -3.87 7.14
N VAL A 158 1.13 -4.26 7.45
CA VAL A 158 -0.06 -3.88 6.69
C VAL A 158 -1.04 -3.18 7.60
N ILE A 159 -1.40 -1.96 7.24
CA ILE A 159 -2.40 -1.17 7.95
C ILE A 159 -3.64 -1.07 7.08
N LEU A 160 -4.76 -1.51 7.64
CA LEU A 160 -6.06 -1.47 7.00
C LEU A 160 -6.95 -0.50 7.76
N LEU A 161 -7.48 0.50 7.06
CA LEU A 161 -8.43 1.47 7.62
C LEU A 161 -9.71 1.41 6.80
N THR A 162 -10.84 1.48 7.47
CA THR A 162 -12.15 1.33 6.80
C THR A 162 -13.07 2.51 7.02
N SER A 163 -12.67 3.54 7.77
CA SER A 163 -13.49 4.74 7.95
C SER A 163 -12.98 5.92 7.12
N ARG A 164 -13.92 6.77 6.70
CA ARG A 164 -13.62 8.04 6.03
C ARG A 164 -12.74 8.95 6.89
N GLU A 165 -13.05 9.08 8.18
CA GLU A 165 -12.35 9.97 9.11
C GLU A 165 -10.86 9.60 9.22
N GLU A 166 -10.55 8.30 9.36
CA GLU A 166 -9.16 7.83 9.43
C GLU A 166 -8.40 8.12 8.14
N ILE A 167 -9.05 7.95 6.99
CA ILE A 167 -8.44 8.24 5.68
C ILE A 167 -8.21 9.74 5.50
N GLU A 168 -9.17 10.57 5.92
CA GLU A 168 -9.06 12.03 5.86
C GLU A 168 -7.96 12.56 6.81
N ASN A 169 -7.82 11.97 8.00
CA ASN A 169 -6.74 12.29 8.94
C ASN A 169 -5.34 11.98 8.38
N LEU A 170 -5.24 11.04 7.43
CA LEU A 170 -3.99 10.67 6.76
C LEU A 170 -3.87 11.23 5.34
N LYS A 171 -4.75 12.16 4.94
CA LYS A 171 -4.81 12.69 3.57
C LYS A 171 -3.50 13.33 3.14
N GLU A 172 -2.80 14.01 4.04
CA GLU A 172 -1.50 14.63 3.73
C GLU A 172 -0.44 13.56 3.43
N GLN A 173 -0.38 12.50 4.23
CA GLN A 173 0.55 11.38 4.05
C GLN A 173 0.29 10.64 2.75
N PHE A 174 -0.98 10.39 2.40
CA PHE A 174 -1.35 9.83 1.09
C PHE A 174 -0.96 10.77 -0.06
N SER A 175 -1.18 12.07 0.08
CA SER A 175 -0.82 13.07 -0.93
C SER A 175 0.70 13.13 -1.16
N LYS A 176 1.48 13.22 -0.08
CA LYS A 176 2.96 13.21 -0.12
C LYS A 176 3.46 11.90 -0.74
N GLY A 177 2.99 10.75 -0.28
CA GLY A 177 3.40 9.44 -0.81
C GLY A 177 3.07 9.26 -2.29
N LYS A 178 1.90 9.76 -2.72
CA LYS A 178 1.51 9.79 -4.14
C LYS A 178 2.49 10.64 -4.95
N LYS A 179 2.80 11.86 -4.53
CA LYS A 179 3.76 12.73 -5.23
C LYS A 179 5.14 12.09 -5.36
N ILE A 180 5.64 11.44 -4.30
CA ILE A 180 6.93 10.72 -4.33
C ILE A 180 6.88 9.63 -5.39
N THR A 181 5.80 8.86 -5.42
CA THR A 181 5.66 7.77 -6.38
C THR A 181 5.56 8.29 -7.82
N GLU A 182 4.76 9.32 -8.05
CA GLU A 182 4.63 9.92 -9.38
C GLU A 182 5.98 10.49 -9.86
N ALA A 183 6.75 11.11 -8.97
CA ALA A 183 8.10 11.57 -9.28
C ALA A 183 9.04 10.40 -9.64
N LEU A 184 9.01 9.30 -8.90
CA LEU A 184 9.79 8.09 -9.21
C LEU A 184 9.45 7.52 -10.59
N ILE A 185 8.15 7.39 -10.88
CA ILE A 185 7.65 6.89 -12.16
C ILE A 185 8.08 7.82 -13.29
N LYS A 186 7.87 9.14 -13.14
CA LYS A 186 8.19 10.14 -14.18
C LYS A 186 9.67 10.18 -14.50
N MET A 187 10.54 10.12 -13.50
CA MET A 187 11.99 10.13 -13.71
C MET A 187 12.46 8.92 -14.53
N HIS A 188 11.94 7.73 -14.24
CA HIS A 188 12.40 6.50 -14.88
C HIS A 188 11.67 6.14 -16.19
N GLU A 189 10.35 6.24 -16.23
CA GLU A 189 9.54 5.82 -17.39
C GLU A 189 9.53 6.87 -18.49
N GLU A 190 9.42 8.16 -18.11
CA GLU A 190 9.31 9.24 -19.09
C GLU A 190 10.67 9.82 -19.49
N ASN A 191 11.76 9.44 -18.79
CA ASN A 191 13.12 9.95 -19.02
C ASN A 191 13.23 11.50 -18.96
N VAL A 192 12.23 12.17 -18.39
CA VAL A 192 12.15 13.63 -18.32
C VAL A 192 13.06 14.13 -17.20
N LEU A 193 14.26 14.57 -17.58
CA LEU A 193 15.23 15.20 -16.69
C LEU A 193 15.20 16.75 -16.77
N ASN A 194 14.32 17.31 -17.61
CA ASN A 194 14.13 18.75 -17.74
C ASN A 194 13.33 19.26 -16.53
N CYS A 195 14.05 19.71 -15.51
CA CYS A 195 13.46 20.08 -14.23
C CYS A 195 12.75 21.44 -14.27
N GLU A 196 13.00 22.27 -15.28
CA GLU A 196 12.40 23.60 -15.43
C GLU A 196 10.90 23.55 -15.76
N GLU A 197 10.42 22.43 -16.32
CA GLU A 197 9.02 22.18 -16.67
C GLU A 197 8.40 21.02 -15.87
N CYS A 198 9.11 20.49 -14.87
CA CYS A 198 8.65 19.33 -14.12
C CYS A 198 7.78 19.72 -12.92
N ASP A 199 6.51 19.31 -12.96
CA ASP A 199 5.51 19.52 -11.88
C ASP A 199 5.90 18.94 -10.51
N TYR A 200 6.95 18.12 -10.45
CA TYR A 200 7.44 17.45 -9.23
C TYR A 200 8.82 17.95 -8.78
N SER A 201 9.29 19.07 -9.33
CA SER A 201 10.60 19.66 -9.03
C SER A 201 10.74 20.03 -7.54
N ASP A 202 9.64 20.43 -6.89
CA ASP A 202 9.55 20.71 -5.46
C ASP A 202 9.92 19.47 -4.63
N VAL A 203 9.20 18.36 -4.83
CA VAL A 203 9.38 17.10 -4.09
C VAL A 203 10.73 16.47 -4.39
N CYS A 204 11.14 16.48 -5.66
CA CYS A 204 12.45 15.99 -6.07
C CYS A 204 13.60 16.77 -5.44
N SER A 205 13.42 18.04 -5.10
CA SER A 205 14.46 18.88 -4.48
C SER A 205 14.54 18.70 -2.97
N GLU A 206 13.40 18.42 -2.32
CA GLU A 206 13.33 18.17 -0.89
C GLU A 206 13.91 16.80 -0.52
N ILE A 207 13.55 15.76 -1.28
CA ILE A 207 13.90 14.37 -0.92
C ILE A 207 15.31 14.00 -1.40
N PRO A 208 16.26 13.71 -0.49
CA PRO A 208 17.65 13.40 -0.86
C PRO A 208 17.81 12.23 -1.82
N GLU A 209 17.01 11.17 -1.68
CA GLU A 209 17.09 10.00 -2.55
C GLU A 209 16.64 10.31 -3.98
N LEU A 210 15.57 11.09 -4.16
CA LEU A 210 15.12 11.51 -5.50
C LEU A 210 16.19 12.37 -6.20
N ARG A 211 16.88 13.25 -5.44
CA ARG A 211 18.04 14.01 -5.98
C ARG A 211 19.15 13.10 -6.46
N ARG A 212 19.52 12.08 -5.66
CA ARG A 212 20.58 11.12 -6.02
C ARG A 212 20.21 10.30 -7.26
N ILE A 213 18.96 9.84 -7.37
CA ILE A 213 18.46 9.13 -8.55
C ILE A 213 18.60 10.01 -9.79
N ARG A 214 18.14 11.27 -9.70
CA ARG A 214 18.25 12.26 -10.79
C ARG A 214 19.70 12.50 -11.22
N GLU A 215 20.62 12.69 -10.28
CA GLU A 215 22.04 12.93 -10.57
C GLU A 215 22.70 11.72 -11.24
N ARG A 216 22.36 10.50 -10.80
CA ARG A 216 22.82 9.25 -11.43
C ARG A 216 22.38 9.18 -12.89
N MET A 217 21.08 9.40 -13.15
CA MET A 217 20.53 9.37 -14.51
C MET A 217 21.13 10.46 -15.42
N ARG A 218 21.51 11.63 -14.89
CA ARG A 218 22.24 12.65 -15.65
C ARG A 218 23.65 12.21 -16.05
N LYS A 219 24.35 11.49 -15.17
CA LYS A 219 25.71 10.98 -15.43
C LYS A 219 25.72 9.80 -16.40
N GLU A 220 24.68 8.96 -16.40
CA GLU A 220 24.55 7.84 -17.34
C GLU A 220 24.22 8.29 -18.77
N LYS A 221 23.77 9.54 -18.96
CA LYS A 221 23.42 10.14 -20.26
C LYS A 221 24.45 11.13 -20.80
N GLY A 222 25.49 11.45 -20.03
CA GLY A 222 26.58 12.36 -20.44
C GLY A 222 27.84 11.60 -20.80
#